data_AF-A0AA37HZW7-F1
#
_entry.id   AF-A0AA37HZW7-F1
#
_cell.length_a   1.000
_cell.length_b   1.000
_cell.length_c   1.000
_cell.angle_alpha   90.00
_cell.angle_beta   90.00
_cell.angle_gamma   90.00
#
_symmetry.space_group_name_H-M   'P 1'
#
loop_
_entity.id
_entity.type
_entity.pdbx_description
1 polymer ?
#
loop_
_entity_poly.entity_id
_entity_poly.type
_entity_poly.pdbx_seq_one_letter_code
_entity_poly.pdbx_strand_id
1 'polypeptide(L)'
;MKKVKTVLNPCGLRVKKCCASCINKLVDNDGMRLCPIHNLFVESGHVCKKWQMDYNTSQAGVCRGRVHKKEYLMFALAIRLGESVEALKAKKQGKPEPESRTIESIRREYETDYGTTILLDI
;
A
#
# COMPACT_ATOMS: atom_id res chain seq x y z
N MET A 1 4.25 32.76 -5.59
CA MET A 1 3.91 31.36 -5.94
C MET A 1 2.48 31.32 -6.50
N LYS A 2 2.26 30.84 -7.74
CA LYS A 2 0.90 30.71 -8.30
C LYS A 2 0.10 29.70 -7.45
N LYS A 3 -1.11 30.08 -7.01
CA LYS A 3 -2.00 29.19 -6.23
C LYS A 3 -2.33 27.94 -7.05
N VAL A 4 -1.84 26.78 -6.61
CA VAL A 4 -2.17 25.49 -7.23
C VAL A 4 -3.62 25.14 -6.87
N LYS A 5 -4.47 24.96 -7.88
CA LYS A 5 -5.86 24.52 -7.65
C LYS A 5 -5.85 23.08 -7.11
N THR A 6 -6.56 22.85 -6.03
CA THR A 6 -6.74 21.52 -5.43
C THR A 6 -8.21 21.10 -5.48
N VAL A 7 -8.45 19.79 -5.41
CA VAL A 7 -9.78 19.19 -5.29
C VAL A 7 -9.73 18.09 -4.23
N LEU A 8 -10.87 17.72 -3.64
CA LEU A 8 -10.95 16.57 -2.74
C LEU A 8 -11.12 15.28 -3.55
N ASN A 9 -10.44 14.21 -3.13
CA ASN A 9 -10.76 12.87 -3.59
C ASN A 9 -11.95 12.30 -2.78
N PRO A 10 -12.52 11.13 -3.16
CA PRO A 10 -13.62 10.51 -2.43
C PRO A 10 -13.35 10.25 -0.94
N CYS A 11 -12.07 10.13 -0.53
CA CYS A 11 -11.66 9.92 0.85
C CYS A 11 -11.41 11.22 1.63
N GLY A 12 -11.77 12.39 1.07
CA GLY A 12 -11.59 13.69 1.72
C GLY A 12 -10.15 14.24 1.70
N LEU A 13 -9.23 13.64 0.92
CA LEU A 13 -7.85 14.13 0.80
C LEU A 13 -7.73 15.21 -0.28
N ARG A 14 -6.97 16.26 0.01
CA ARG A 14 -6.66 17.32 -0.97
C ARG A 14 -5.63 16.87 -2.00
N VAL A 15 -6.04 16.86 -3.26
CA VAL A 15 -5.24 16.49 -4.42
C VAL A 15 -4.99 17.72 -5.29
N LYS A 16 -3.76 17.91 -5.77
CA LYS A 16 -3.43 18.97 -6.75
C LYS A 16 -4.07 18.64 -8.09
N LYS A 17 -4.78 19.60 -8.71
CA LYS A 17 -5.39 19.43 -10.03
C LYS A 17 -4.35 19.70 -11.12
N CYS A 18 -3.60 18.68 -11.54
CA CYS A 18 -2.54 18.79 -12.55
C CYS A 18 -2.29 17.47 -13.29
N CYS A 19 -1.41 17.48 -14.31
CA CYS A 19 -1.08 16.34 -15.14
C CYS A 19 -0.54 15.16 -14.33
N ALA A 20 0.20 15.41 -13.24
CA ALA A 20 0.65 14.34 -12.36
C ALA A 20 -0.48 13.52 -11.72
N SER A 21 -1.65 14.12 -11.49
CA SER A 21 -2.84 13.46 -10.92
C SER A 21 -3.94 13.17 -11.96
N CYS A 22 -3.62 13.33 -13.25
CA CYS A 22 -4.58 13.11 -14.33
C CYS A 22 -4.67 11.61 -14.68
N ILE A 23 -5.88 11.12 -14.96
CA ILE A 23 -6.13 9.74 -15.43
C ILE A 23 -5.53 9.47 -16.80
N ASN A 24 -5.45 10.49 -17.65
CA ASN A 24 -4.97 10.36 -19.02
C ASN A 24 -3.45 10.41 -19.12
N LYS A 25 -2.72 10.60 -18.01
CA LYS A 25 -1.26 10.73 -18.07
C LYS A 25 -0.64 9.40 -18.51
N LEU A 26 0.29 9.46 -19.44
CA LEU A 26 1.24 8.39 -19.72
C LEU A 26 2.62 8.85 -19.27
N VAL A 27 3.43 7.92 -18.80
CA VAL A 27 4.82 8.16 -18.43
C VAL A 27 5.66 7.22 -19.28
N ASP A 28 6.59 7.77 -20.05
CA ASP A 28 7.53 6.96 -20.82
C ASP A 28 8.67 6.42 -19.94
N ASN A 29 9.56 5.65 -20.55
CA ASN A 29 10.69 5.03 -19.85
C ASN A 29 11.69 6.06 -19.30
N ASP A 30 11.71 7.27 -19.85
CA ASP A 30 12.57 8.38 -19.42
C ASP A 30 11.91 9.24 -18.33
N GLY A 31 10.69 8.89 -17.90
CA GLY A 31 9.95 9.60 -16.84
C GLY A 31 9.24 10.87 -17.33
N MET A 32 9.22 11.12 -18.64
CA MET A 32 8.51 12.22 -19.26
C MET A 32 7.02 11.90 -19.36
N ARG A 33 6.18 12.92 -19.15
CA ARG A 33 4.72 12.75 -19.16
C ARG A 33 4.17 13.14 -20.51
N LEU A 34 3.45 12.23 -21.15
CA LEU A 34 2.69 12.49 -22.36
C LEU A 34 1.21 12.61 -22.02
N CYS A 35 0.56 13.63 -22.58
CA CYS A 35 -0.89 13.78 -22.56
C CYS A 35 -1.46 13.32 -23.91
N PRO A 36 -2.10 12.14 -24.01
CA PRO A 36 -2.59 11.59 -25.27
C PRO A 36 -3.77 12.40 -25.85
N ILE A 37 -4.54 13.09 -25.00
CA ILE A 37 -5.68 13.93 -25.45
C ILE A 37 -5.20 15.11 -26.30
N HIS A 38 -4.05 15.68 -25.96
CA HIS A 38 -3.49 16.83 -26.64
C HIS A 38 -2.24 16.49 -27.47
N ASN A 39 -1.86 15.22 -27.48
CA ASN A 39 -0.66 14.68 -28.14
C ASN A 39 0.61 15.50 -27.85
N LEU A 40 0.85 15.83 -26.58
CA LEU A 40 1.97 16.68 -26.17
C LEU A 40 2.61 16.25 -24.84
N PHE A 41 3.92 16.47 -24.74
CA PHE A 41 4.66 16.30 -23.51
C PHE A 41 4.33 17.42 -22.52
N VAL A 42 3.98 17.05 -21.30
CA VAL A 42 3.48 17.95 -20.26
C VAL A 42 4.37 17.90 -19.03
N GLU A 43 4.58 19.05 -18.40
CA GLU A 43 5.16 19.10 -17.06
C GLU A 43 4.16 18.58 -16.02
N SER A 44 4.68 18.11 -14.88
CA SER A 44 3.88 17.57 -13.78
C SER A 44 2.83 18.54 -13.24
N GLY A 45 3.12 19.84 -13.27
CA GLY A 45 2.25 20.94 -12.81
C GLY A 45 1.25 21.45 -13.85
N HIS A 46 1.32 21.00 -15.11
CA HIS A 46 0.42 21.44 -16.17
C HIS A 46 -1.03 21.05 -15.84
N VAL A 47 -2.01 21.86 -16.25
CA VAL A 47 -3.44 21.55 -16.05
C VAL A 47 -4.24 21.92 -17.29
N CYS A 48 -5.06 21.00 -17.78
CA CYS A 48 -5.96 21.21 -18.90
C CYS A 48 -7.44 21.10 -18.49
N LYS A 49 -8.35 21.53 -19.38
CA LYS A 49 -9.80 21.45 -19.14
C LYS A 49 -10.33 20.01 -19.09
N LYS A 50 -9.60 19.06 -19.69
CA LYS A 50 -9.95 17.63 -19.74
C LYS A 50 -9.38 16.82 -18.57
N TRP A 51 -8.84 17.49 -17.55
CA TRP A 51 -8.32 16.83 -16.36
C TRP A 51 -9.42 16.06 -15.63
N GLN A 52 -9.10 14.81 -15.27
CA GLN A 52 -9.87 13.95 -14.39
C GLN A 52 -8.89 13.22 -13.46
N MET A 53 -9.27 13.00 -12.21
CA MET A 53 -8.40 12.37 -11.21
C MET A 53 -8.08 10.92 -11.60
N ASP A 54 -6.81 10.52 -11.50
CA ASP A 54 -6.43 9.12 -11.73
C ASP A 54 -6.92 8.19 -10.61
N TYR A 55 -7.06 6.91 -10.95
CA TYR A 55 -7.58 5.91 -10.03
C TYR A 55 -6.79 5.81 -8.72
N ASN A 56 -5.45 5.70 -8.79
CA ASN A 56 -4.63 5.55 -7.58
C ASN A 56 -4.79 6.76 -6.64
N THR A 57 -4.79 7.96 -7.20
CA THR A 57 -5.03 9.19 -6.44
C THR A 57 -6.45 9.27 -5.90
N SER A 58 -7.45 8.78 -6.64
CA SER A 58 -8.85 8.70 -6.17
C SER A 58 -9.01 7.75 -5.00
N GLN A 59 -8.20 6.69 -4.96
CA GLN A 59 -8.20 5.68 -3.90
C GLN A 59 -7.21 6.00 -2.78
N ALA A 60 -6.47 7.11 -2.88
CA ALA A 60 -5.56 7.52 -1.82
C ALA A 60 -6.39 7.80 -0.55
N GLY A 61 -6.03 7.15 0.55
CA GLY A 61 -6.80 7.23 1.80
C GLY A 61 -7.87 6.15 1.95
N VAL A 62 -8.16 5.34 0.93
CA VAL A 62 -8.89 4.09 1.14
C VAL A 62 -7.98 3.20 1.99
N CYS A 63 -8.43 2.86 3.20
CA CYS A 63 -7.76 1.90 4.06
C CYS A 63 -7.73 0.53 3.36
N ARG A 64 -6.69 0.28 2.56
CA ARG A 64 -6.39 -1.06 2.02
C ARG A 64 -5.68 -1.93 3.06
N GLY A 65 -5.37 -1.38 4.24
CA GLY A 65 -4.95 -2.16 5.39
C GLY A 65 -6.15 -2.87 5.98
N ARG A 66 -6.20 -4.20 5.86
CA ARG A 66 -7.09 -5.00 6.71
C ARG A 66 -6.63 -4.79 8.14
N VAL A 67 -7.51 -4.25 8.98
CA VAL A 67 -7.21 -4.21 10.42
C VAL A 67 -7.38 -5.62 10.92
N HIS A 68 -6.29 -6.20 11.40
CA HIS A 68 -6.36 -7.51 12.01
C HIS A 68 -6.86 -7.42 13.44
N LYS A 69 -7.63 -8.43 13.84
CA LYS A 69 -8.06 -8.62 15.22
C LYS A 69 -6.86 -8.72 16.15
N LYS A 70 -7.00 -8.20 17.37
CA LYS A 70 -5.93 -8.22 18.40
C LYS A 70 -5.45 -9.64 18.67
N GLU A 71 -6.37 -10.59 18.70
CA GLU A 71 -6.13 -12.01 18.99
C GLU A 71 -5.18 -12.64 17.96
N TYR A 72 -5.39 -12.36 16.67
CA TYR A 72 -4.48 -12.78 15.61
C TYR A 72 -3.10 -12.15 15.75
N LEU A 73 -3.03 -10.85 16.07
CA LEU A 73 -1.75 -10.16 16.24
C LEU A 73 -0.95 -10.76 17.42
N MET A 74 -1.62 -11.09 18.52
CA MET A 74 -0.98 -11.76 19.66
C MET A 74 -0.51 -13.18 19.32
N PHE A 75 -1.31 -13.93 18.57
CA PHE A 75 -0.94 -15.26 18.10
C PHE A 75 0.30 -15.22 17.19
N ALA A 76 0.30 -14.33 16.19
CA ALA A 76 1.44 -14.16 15.29
C ALA A 76 2.70 -13.69 16.04
N LEU A 77 2.55 -12.80 17.02
CA LEU A 77 3.66 -12.35 17.86
C LEU A 77 4.30 -13.49 18.64
N ALA A 78 3.50 -14.39 19.24
CA ALA A 78 4.01 -15.53 19.98
C ALA A 78 4.87 -16.46 19.10
N ILE A 79 4.46 -16.70 17.86
CA ILE A 79 5.23 -17.48 16.89
C ILE A 79 6.57 -16.80 16.57
N ARG A 80 6.56 -15.49 16.29
CA ARG A 80 7.79 -14.73 15.99
C ARG A 80 8.78 -14.72 17.15
N LEU A 81 8.28 -14.64 18.38
CA LEU A 81 9.12 -14.74 19.57
C LEU A 81 9.75 -16.14 19.69
N GLY A 82 8.97 -17.19 19.42
CA GLY A 82 9.48 -18.57 19.37
C GLY A 82 10.60 -18.75 18.34
N GLU A 83 10.36 -18.34 17.10
CA GLU A 83 11.35 -18.39 16.00
C GLU A 83 12.64 -17.64 16.36
N SER A 84 12.53 -16.46 16.99
CA SER A 84 13.68 -15.67 17.43
C SER A 84 14.52 -16.41 18.48
N VAL A 85 13.87 -17.12 19.40
CA VAL A 85 14.56 -17.93 20.42
C VAL A 85 15.27 -19.12 19.78
N GLU A 86 14.65 -19.77 18.79
CA GLU A 86 15.25 -20.89 18.06
C GLU A 86 16.45 -20.45 17.21
N ALA A 87 16.34 -19.33 16.50
CA ALA A 87 17.44 -18.72 15.76
C ALA A 87 18.63 -18.39 16.69
N LEU A 88 18.37 -17.82 17.87
CA LEU A 88 19.41 -17.55 18.88
C LEU A 88 20.07 -18.83 19.38
N LYS A 89 19.31 -19.92 19.59
CA LYS A 89 19.86 -21.23 19.99
C LYS A 89 20.71 -21.83 18.89
N ALA A 90 20.25 -21.81 17.64
CA ALA A 90 21.01 -22.30 16.49
C ALA A 90 22.35 -21.56 16.34
N LYS A 91 22.32 -20.23 16.45
CA LYS A 91 23.52 -19.38 16.43
C LYS A 91 24.52 -19.75 17.52
N LYS A 92 24.06 -19.99 18.76
CA LYS A 92 24.93 -20.44 19.86
C LYS A 92 25.55 -21.83 19.63
N GLN A 93 24.87 -22.68 18.86
CA GLN A 93 25.32 -24.03 18.53
C GLN A 93 26.11 -24.11 17.21
N GLY A 94 26.34 -22.99 16.53
CA GLY A 94 26.97 -22.97 15.21
C GLY A 94 26.14 -23.67 14.12
N LYS A 95 24.83 -23.81 14.32
CA LYS A 95 23.90 -24.42 13.37
C LYS A 95 23.28 -23.37 12.45
N PRO A 96 22.86 -23.75 11.24
CA PRO A 96 22.12 -22.86 10.37
C PRO A 96 20.83 -22.38 11.04
N GLU A 97 20.42 -21.16 10.70
CA GLU A 97 19.17 -20.58 11.19
C GLU A 97 17.97 -21.40 10.69
N PRO A 98 17.01 -21.75 11.56
CA PRO A 98 15.79 -22.44 11.15
C PRO A 98 14.96 -21.60 10.18
N GLU A 99 14.24 -22.27 9.28
CA GLU A 99 13.34 -21.58 8.36
C GLU A 99 12.18 -20.94 9.13
N SER A 100 11.99 -19.63 8.93
CA SER A 100 10.89 -18.88 9.53
C SER A 100 9.59 -19.07 8.75
N ARG A 101 8.47 -19.16 9.45
CA ARG A 101 7.15 -19.32 8.86
C ARG A 101 6.73 -18.04 8.11
N THR A 102 6.10 -18.21 6.96
CA THR A 102 5.53 -17.08 6.24
C THR A 102 4.33 -16.48 6.99
N ILE A 103 4.09 -15.18 6.83
CA ILE A 103 2.90 -14.52 7.40
C ILE A 103 1.61 -15.20 6.93
N GLU A 104 1.60 -15.67 5.68
CA GLU A 104 0.46 -16.37 5.10
C GLU A 104 0.20 -17.73 5.77
N SER A 105 1.24 -18.50 6.11
CA SER A 105 1.04 -19.78 6.81
C SER A 105 0.54 -19.57 8.24
N ILE A 106 1.06 -18.56 8.94
CA ILE A 106 0.57 -18.15 10.27
C ILE A 106 -0.90 -17.71 10.20
N ARG A 107 -1.26 -16.92 9.19
CA ARG A 107 -2.64 -16.47 8.96
C ARG A 107 -3.58 -17.64 8.73
N ARG A 108 -3.21 -18.59 7.85
CA ARG A 108 -4.05 -19.76 7.54
C ARG A 108 -4.26 -20.68 8.73
N GLU A 109 -3.23 -20.93 9.54
CA GLU A 109 -3.37 -21.70 10.79
C GLU A 109 -4.40 -21.03 11.71
N TYR A 110 -4.24 -19.72 11.96
CA TYR A 110 -5.18 -19.00 12.79
C TYR A 110 -6.61 -19.05 12.24
N GLU A 111 -6.79 -18.84 10.93
CA GLU A 111 -8.11 -18.85 10.31
C GLU A 111 -8.78 -20.21 10.33
N THR A 112 -7.99 -21.28 10.33
CA THR A 112 -8.47 -22.67 10.42
C THR A 112 -9.01 -22.97 11.82
N ASP A 113 -8.30 -22.51 12.85
CA ASP A 113 -8.61 -22.85 14.24
C ASP A 113 -9.56 -21.86 14.92
N TYR A 114 -9.50 -20.58 14.55
CA TYR A 114 -10.16 -19.46 15.26
C TYR A 114 -11.04 -18.58 14.36
N GLY A 115 -11.07 -18.83 13.05
CA GLY A 115 -11.86 -18.06 12.08
C GLY A 115 -11.22 -16.72 11.66
N THR A 116 -12.02 -15.81 11.09
CA THR A 116 -11.48 -14.63 10.38
C THR A 116 -10.53 -13.77 11.21
N THR A 117 -9.39 -13.43 10.62
CA THR A 117 -8.36 -12.55 11.20
C THR A 117 -8.68 -11.07 11.05
N ILE A 118 -9.68 -10.72 10.25
CA ILE A 118 -10.00 -9.35 9.87
C ILE A 118 -11.09 -8.81 10.79
N LEU A 119 -10.90 -7.57 11.26
CA LEU A 119 -11.93 -6.79 11.91
C LEU A 119 -12.89 -6.27 10.82
N LEU A 120 -13.98 -7.00 10.61
CA LEU A 120 -15.07 -6.63 9.71
C LEU A 120 -15.93 -5.62 10.47
N ASP A 121 -15.56 -4.33 10.43
CA ASP A 121 -16.41 -3.16 10.67
C ASP A 121 -15.52 -1.93 10.92
N ILE A 122 -15.36 -1.07 9.91
CA ILE A 122 -15.02 0.36 10.03
C ILE A 122 -15.86 1.12 9.00
#